data_AF-A0A0E9LVQ8-F1
#
_entry.id   AF-A0A0E9LVQ8-F1
#
_cell.length_a   1.000
_cell.length_b   1.000
_cell.length_c   1.000
_cell.angle_alpha   90.00
_cell.angle_beta   90.00
_cell.angle_gamma   90.00
#
_symmetry.space_group_name_H-M   'P 1'
#
loop_
_entity.id
_entity.type
_entity.pdbx_description
1 polymer ?
#
loop_
_entity_poly.entity_id
_entity_poly.type
_entity_poly.pdbx_seq_one_letter_code
_entity_poly.pdbx_strand_id
1 'polypeptide(L)'
;MSPHFNPTVPGQRIQILDTLRGFAIFGILMVNMLWMSAPVGISLTDYSLWNSPTDRTVEFLISFLFEGKFYVLFSMLFGYGFWLFLQKTNNGASPVKVYAWRLILLILFGAAHIVLLWPGDILFIYGFLGLFLLLFRNKSNRGLFKWALALLIIPLVLLTGLALLFHLGMSNPHAAEAIESAMEDQNAVFVALIENALKIYPTGTFSEIVSIRLEEYTTLLTGAIIMFYP
;
A
#
# COMPACT_ATOMS: atom_id res chain seq x y z
N MET A 1 37.35 13.82 9.36
CA MET A 1 36.26 14.01 8.38
C MET A 1 35.17 13.00 8.69
N SER A 2 33.98 13.46 9.07
CA SER A 2 32.81 12.60 9.16
C SER A 2 32.57 11.93 7.79
N PRO A 3 32.36 10.61 7.73
CA PRO A 3 32.12 9.96 6.46
C PRO A 3 30.77 10.40 5.90
N HIS A 4 30.78 11.15 4.80
CA HIS A 4 29.58 11.71 4.17
C HIS A 4 29.13 10.83 3.00
N PHE A 5 27.83 10.54 2.93
CA PHE A 5 27.21 9.97 1.73
C PHE A 5 26.91 11.10 0.74
N ASN A 6 27.69 11.16 -0.33
CA ASN A 6 27.44 12.12 -1.40
C ASN A 6 26.41 11.56 -2.39
N PRO A 7 25.54 12.41 -2.98
CA PRO A 7 24.68 12.02 -4.08
C PRO A 7 25.49 11.42 -5.24
N THR A 8 24.95 10.38 -5.88
CA THR A 8 25.55 9.86 -7.12
C THR A 8 25.49 10.92 -8.22
N VAL A 9 26.67 11.26 -8.74
CA VAL A 9 26.85 12.21 -9.85
C VAL A 9 26.01 11.76 -11.05
N PRO A 10 25.40 12.67 -11.84
CA PRO A 10 24.48 12.31 -12.92
C PRO A 10 25.06 11.28 -13.91
N GLY A 11 26.33 11.42 -14.28
CA GLY A 11 27.00 10.49 -15.21
C GLY A 11 27.25 9.07 -14.69
N GLN A 12 27.05 8.81 -13.40
CA GLN A 12 27.15 7.48 -12.78
C GLN A 12 25.78 6.85 -12.49
N ARG A 13 24.69 7.51 -12.90
CA ARG A 13 23.33 7.00 -12.70
C ARG A 13 22.94 6.04 -13.80
N ILE A 14 22.21 4.99 -13.43
CA ILE A 14 21.65 4.03 -14.37
C ILE A 14 20.37 4.64 -14.94
N GLN A 15 20.47 5.29 -16.10
CA GLN A 15 19.36 6.05 -16.68
C GLN A 15 18.08 5.22 -16.85
N ILE A 16 18.21 3.96 -17.31
CA ILE A 16 17.07 3.06 -17.47
C ILE A 16 16.33 2.79 -16.15
N LEU A 17 17.06 2.71 -15.03
CA LEU A 17 16.47 2.49 -13.72
C LEU A 17 15.65 3.70 -13.27
N ASP A 18 16.15 4.90 -13.54
CA ASP A 18 15.45 6.14 -13.21
C ASP A 18 14.20 6.33 -14.10
N THR A 19 14.28 6.01 -15.40
CA THR A 19 13.13 6.02 -16.31
C THR A 19 12.05 5.03 -15.87
N LEU A 20 12.44 3.79 -15.55
CA LEU A 20 11.49 2.76 -15.10
C LEU A 20 10.80 3.14 -13.78
N ARG A 21 11.50 3.84 -12.88
CA ARG A 21 10.88 4.36 -11.64
C ARG A 21 9.84 5.44 -11.94
N GLY A 22 10.16 6.39 -12.83
CA GLY A 22 9.20 7.42 -13.25
C GLY A 22 7.96 6.79 -13.89
N PHE A 23 8.16 5.80 -14.76
CA PHE A 23 7.07 5.05 -15.37
C PHE A 23 6.25 4.26 -14.34
N ALA A 24 6.91 3.61 -13.37
CA ALA A 24 6.27 2.91 -12.27
C ALA A 24 5.35 3.84 -11.46
N ILE A 25 5.86 5.03 -11.09
CA ILE A 25 5.12 6.05 -10.34
C ILE A 25 3.92 6.56 -11.14
N PHE A 26 4.05 6.76 -12.46
CA PHE A 26 2.94 7.18 -13.30
C PHE A 26 1.78 6.18 -13.25
N GLY A 27 2.04 4.88 -13.40
CA GLY A 27 0.95 3.92 -13.33
C GLY A 27 0.36 3.75 -11.93
N ILE A 28 1.17 3.90 -10.87
CA ILE A 28 0.64 3.96 -9.49
C ILE A 28 -0.31 5.15 -9.34
N LEU A 29 0.07 6.32 -9.87
CA LEU A 29 -0.78 7.51 -9.87
C LEU A 29 -2.12 7.25 -10.59
N MET A 30 -2.11 6.60 -11.76
CA MET A 30 -3.34 6.31 -12.52
C MET A 30 -4.38 5.54 -11.69
N VAL A 31 -3.95 4.55 -10.92
CA VAL A 31 -4.86 3.76 -10.06
C VAL A 31 -5.26 4.57 -8.82
N ASN A 32 -4.30 5.24 -8.18
CA ASN A 32 -4.55 5.99 -6.94
C ASN A 32 -5.45 7.21 -7.16
N MET A 33 -5.47 7.81 -8.36
CA MET A 33 -6.36 8.93 -8.65
C MET A 33 -7.83 8.60 -8.41
N LEU A 34 -8.27 7.39 -8.78
CA LEU A 34 -9.65 6.94 -8.54
C LEU A 34 -9.92 6.87 -7.03
N TRP A 35 -9.03 6.21 -6.29
CA TRP A 35 -9.13 6.01 -4.85
C TRP A 35 -9.02 7.29 -4.02
N MET A 36 -8.24 8.27 -4.47
CA MET A 36 -8.09 9.57 -3.81
C MET A 36 -9.24 10.53 -4.10
N SER A 37 -10.05 10.25 -5.13
CA SER A 37 -11.19 11.09 -5.50
C SER A 37 -12.47 10.79 -4.70
N ALA A 38 -12.45 9.77 -3.85
CA ALA A 38 -13.60 9.29 -3.10
C ALA A 38 -13.24 8.86 -1.66
N PRO A 39 -14.23 8.85 -0.74
CA PRO A 39 -14.15 8.15 0.54
C PRO A 39 -13.65 6.72 0.43
N VAL A 40 -12.75 6.30 1.32
CA VAL A 40 -12.04 5.01 1.21
C VAL A 40 -12.95 3.81 1.43
N GLY A 41 -14.04 3.99 2.17
CA GLY A 41 -15.04 2.94 2.41
C GLY A 41 -15.85 2.56 1.17
N ILE A 42 -15.81 3.35 0.08
CA ILE A 42 -16.69 3.13 -1.08
C ILE A 42 -16.48 1.76 -1.72
N SER A 43 -15.25 1.24 -1.81
CA SER A 43 -15.01 -0.10 -2.36
C SER A 43 -15.39 -1.26 -1.46
N LEU A 44 -15.69 -0.98 -0.20
CA LEU A 44 -16.13 -1.98 0.76
C LEU A 44 -17.66 -2.08 0.84
N THR A 45 -18.36 -1.28 0.03
CA THR A 45 -19.82 -1.17 0.02
C THR A 45 -20.33 -1.21 -1.42
N ASP A 46 -21.65 -1.38 -1.59
CA ASP A 46 -22.29 -1.25 -2.90
C ASP A 46 -22.50 0.22 -3.32
N TYR A 47 -21.93 1.17 -2.57
CA TYR A 47 -22.06 2.59 -2.85
C TYR A 47 -21.28 2.97 -4.11
N SER A 48 -21.96 3.49 -5.14
CA SER A 48 -21.32 3.85 -6.40
C SER A 48 -21.50 5.32 -6.77
N LEU A 49 -20.38 6.04 -6.86
CA LEU A 49 -20.32 7.45 -7.28
C LEU A 49 -20.33 7.64 -8.80
N TRP A 50 -19.84 6.66 -9.55
CA TRP A 50 -19.63 6.75 -11.00
C TRP A 50 -20.35 5.62 -11.73
N ASN A 51 -21.47 5.97 -12.35
CA ASN A 51 -22.39 4.98 -12.95
C ASN A 51 -22.58 5.14 -14.46
N SER A 52 -21.92 6.12 -15.09
CA SER A 52 -22.06 6.29 -16.53
C SER A 52 -21.31 5.19 -17.30
N PRO A 53 -21.74 4.83 -18.53
CA PRO A 53 -21.00 3.87 -19.36
C PRO A 53 -19.56 4.29 -19.63
N THR A 54 -19.31 5.60 -19.70
CA THR A 54 -17.97 6.17 -19.84
C THR A 54 -17.11 5.92 -18.60
N ASP A 55 -17.67 6.08 -17.41
CA ASP A 55 -16.93 5.84 -16.16
C ASP A 55 -16.49 4.38 -16.07
N ARG A 56 -17.42 3.44 -16.33
CA ARG A 56 -17.13 2.00 -16.32
C ARG A 56 -16.07 1.59 -17.35
N THR A 57 -16.09 2.23 -18.51
CA THR A 57 -15.08 1.99 -19.55
C THR A 57 -13.70 2.48 -19.10
N VAL A 58 -13.62 3.67 -18.50
CA VAL A 58 -12.36 4.24 -17.98
C VAL A 58 -11.84 3.43 -16.80
N GLU A 59 -12.70 3.06 -15.85
CA GLU A 59 -12.40 2.19 -14.72
C GLU A 59 -11.82 0.86 -15.21
N PHE A 60 -12.49 0.20 -16.17
CA PHE A 60 -11.99 -1.03 -16.79
C PHE A 60 -10.62 -0.85 -17.44
N LEU A 61 -10.39 0.24 -18.18
CA LEU A 61 -9.10 0.50 -18.81
C LEU A 61 -8.00 0.72 -17.77
N ILE A 62 -8.30 1.41 -16.67
CA ILE A 62 -7.36 1.62 -15.56
C ILE A 62 -7.01 0.28 -14.92
N SER A 63 -8.01 -0.51 -14.55
CA SER A 63 -7.83 -1.84 -13.95
C SER A 63 -7.06 -2.79 -14.88
N PHE A 64 -7.42 -2.83 -16.16
CA PHE A 64 -6.79 -3.72 -17.11
C PHE A 64 -5.32 -3.36 -17.39
N LEU A 65 -5.02 -2.06 -17.57
CA LEU A 65 -3.70 -1.59 -17.99
C LEU A 65 -2.74 -1.34 -16.83
N PHE A 66 -3.22 -0.83 -15.69
CA PHE A 66 -2.36 -0.30 -14.63
C PHE A 66 -2.41 -1.10 -13.33
N GLU A 67 -3.61 -1.50 -12.90
CA GLU A 67 -3.80 -2.17 -11.61
C GLU A 67 -2.98 -3.45 -11.48
N GLY A 68 -2.33 -3.61 -10.31
CA GLY A 68 -1.41 -4.70 -10.00
C GLY A 68 -0.04 -4.64 -10.72
N LYS A 69 0.05 -4.15 -11.96
CA LYS A 69 1.28 -4.25 -12.77
C LYS A 69 2.37 -3.29 -12.31
N PHE A 70 2.01 -2.04 -12.09
CA PHE A 70 2.97 -0.98 -11.75
C PHE A 70 3.49 -1.12 -10.32
N TYR A 71 2.69 -1.67 -9.40
CA TYR A 71 3.13 -2.04 -8.07
C TYR A 71 4.23 -3.11 -8.09
N VAL A 72 4.07 -4.16 -8.91
CA VAL A 72 5.09 -5.22 -9.06
C VAL A 72 6.39 -4.65 -9.65
N LEU A 73 6.28 -3.79 -10.67
CA LEU A 73 7.43 -3.11 -11.25
C LEU A 73 8.14 -2.24 -10.20
N PHE A 74 7.40 -1.39 -9.48
CA PHE A 74 7.95 -0.53 -8.44
C PHE A 74 8.61 -1.34 -7.32
N SER A 75 7.98 -2.42 -6.86
CA SER A 75 8.52 -3.37 -5.86
C SER A 75 9.87 -3.93 -6.29
N MET A 76 9.98 -4.37 -7.54
CA MET A 76 11.21 -4.93 -8.08
C MET A 76 12.33 -3.87 -8.16
N LEU A 77 12.02 -2.66 -8.65
CA LEU A 77 12.98 -1.55 -8.76
C LEU A 77 13.43 -1.05 -7.38
N PHE A 78 12.56 -1.11 -6.38
CA PHE A 78 12.89 -0.82 -4.99
C PHE A 78 13.88 -1.85 -4.44
N GLY A 79 13.61 -3.15 -4.60
CA GLY A 79 14.52 -4.22 -4.18
C GLY A 79 15.88 -4.18 -4.90
N TYR A 80 15.90 -3.87 -6.19
CA TYR A 80 17.14 -3.66 -6.94
C TYR A 80 17.91 -2.42 -6.44
N GLY A 81 17.19 -1.33 -6.16
CA GLY A 81 17.75 -0.11 -5.56
C GLY A 81 18.37 -0.35 -4.18
N PHE A 82 17.74 -1.20 -3.36
CA PHE A 82 18.28 -1.67 -2.08
C PHE A 82 19.62 -2.39 -2.27
N TRP A 83 19.68 -3.36 -3.19
CA TRP A 83 20.89 -4.14 -3.46
C TRP A 83 22.03 -3.26 -3.98
N LEU A 84 21.75 -2.34 -4.91
CA LEU A 84 22.74 -1.37 -5.39
C LEU A 84 23.22 -0.43 -4.28
N PHE A 85 22.33 0.00 -3.39
CA PHE A 85 22.72 0.89 -2.30
C PHE A 85 23.68 0.22 -1.32
N LEU A 86 23.43 -1.05 -0.97
CA LEU A 86 24.27 -1.78 -0.03
C LEU A 86 25.65 -2.13 -0.58
N GLN A 87 25.82 -2.23 -1.90
CA GLN A 87 27.11 -2.47 -2.53
C GLN A 87 28.02 -1.25 -2.60
N LYS A 88 27.50 -0.05 -2.29
CA LYS A 88 28.34 1.15 -2.28
C LYS A 88 29.33 1.07 -1.12
N THR A 89 30.59 0.79 -1.45
CA THR A 89 31.72 0.91 -0.52
C THR A 89 31.99 2.38 -0.25
N ASN A 90 32.12 2.76 1.03
CA ASN A 90 32.37 4.15 1.38
C ASN A 90 33.38 4.26 2.54
N ASN A 91 34.14 5.36 2.53
CA ASN A 91 35.28 5.66 3.43
C ASN A 91 34.87 5.84 4.92
N GLY A 92 34.33 4.78 5.55
CA GLY A 92 34.07 4.71 7.00
C GLY A 92 32.60 4.81 7.43
N ALA A 93 31.65 5.14 6.56
CA ALA A 93 30.22 5.13 6.90
C ALA A 93 29.59 3.77 6.54
N SER A 94 28.85 3.18 7.47
CA SER A 94 28.09 1.96 7.23
C SER A 94 26.93 2.23 6.26
N PRO A 95 26.89 1.60 5.06
CA PRO A 95 25.79 1.75 4.10
C PRO A 95 24.45 1.37 4.70
N VAL A 96 24.45 0.39 5.61
CA VAL A 96 23.26 -0.06 6.33
C VAL A 96 22.68 1.05 7.19
N LYS A 97 23.50 1.76 7.97
CA LYS A 97 23.02 2.82 8.87
C LYS A 97 22.35 3.94 8.07
N VAL A 98 22.97 4.35 6.97
CA VAL A 98 22.43 5.41 6.11
C VAL A 98 21.17 4.95 5.39
N TYR A 99 21.14 3.70 4.91
CA TYR A 99 19.93 3.14 4.31
C TYR A 99 18.77 3.08 5.31
N ALA A 100 19.01 2.56 6.52
CA ALA A 100 18.02 2.48 7.57
C ALA A 100 17.48 3.87 7.95
N TRP A 101 18.35 4.89 8.04
CA TRP A 101 17.92 6.26 8.27
C TRP A 101 16.99 6.79 7.16
N ARG A 102 17.33 6.53 5.89
CA ARG A 102 16.46 6.91 4.76
C ARG A 102 15.10 6.22 4.83
N LEU A 103 15.05 4.97 5.28
CA LEU A 103 13.80 4.25 5.48
C LEU A 103 12.98 4.81 6.64
N ILE A 104 13.62 5.18 7.75
CA ILE A 104 12.94 5.85 8.86
C ILE A 104 12.32 7.17 8.38
N LEU A 105 13.05 7.96 7.59
CA LEU A 105 12.50 9.18 6.99
C LEU A 105 11.30 8.86 6.08
N LEU A 106 11.38 7.81 5.25
CA LEU A 106 10.25 7.36 4.42
C LEU A 106 9.03 6.97 5.28
N ILE A 107 9.24 6.27 6.39
CA ILE A 107 8.16 5.92 7.33
C ILE A 107 7.54 7.18 7.93
N LEU A 108 8.35 8.15 8.36
CA LEU A 108 7.84 9.40 8.93
C LEU A 108 7.06 10.23 7.92
N PHE A 109 7.57 10.34 6.68
CA PHE A 109 6.84 11.00 5.60
C PHE A 109 5.55 10.27 5.25
N GLY A 110 5.59 8.94 5.18
CA GLY A 110 4.40 8.13 4.91
C GLY A 110 3.37 8.22 6.02
N ALA A 111 3.79 8.27 7.28
CA ALA A 111 2.91 8.48 8.42
C ALA A 111 2.25 9.87 8.37
N ALA A 112 3.03 10.91 8.06
CA ALA A 112 2.49 12.25 7.85
C ALA A 112 1.51 12.27 6.67
N HIS A 113 1.80 11.57 5.58
CA HIS A 113 0.91 11.46 4.43
C HIS A 113 -0.40 10.74 4.78
N ILE A 114 -0.35 9.62 5.51
CA ILE A 114 -1.54 8.88 5.96
C ILE A 114 -2.45 9.78 6.80
N VAL A 115 -1.87 10.54 7.72
CA VAL A 115 -2.63 11.40 8.63
C VAL A 115 -3.17 12.66 7.94
N LEU A 116 -2.37 13.29 7.07
CA LEU A 116 -2.69 14.61 6.52
C LEU A 116 -3.36 14.56 5.15
N LEU A 117 -3.11 13.52 4.35
CA LEU A 117 -3.42 13.53 2.92
C LEU A 117 -4.32 12.37 2.48
N TRP A 118 -3.95 11.11 2.71
CA TRP A 118 -4.76 9.99 2.24
C TRP A 118 -4.36 8.65 2.90
N PRO A 119 -5.33 7.81 3.31
CA PRO A 119 -5.07 6.52 3.93
C PRO A 119 -4.71 5.47 2.87
N GLY A 120 -3.43 5.41 2.51
CA GLY A 120 -2.86 4.38 1.64
C GLY A 120 -1.51 4.82 1.08
N ASP A 121 -0.55 4.99 1.98
CA ASP A 121 0.76 5.52 1.59
C ASP A 121 1.77 4.40 1.30
N ILE A 122 2.33 4.44 0.09
CA ILE A 122 3.34 3.49 -0.35
C ILE A 122 4.70 3.70 0.35
N LEU A 123 5.04 4.92 0.79
CA LEU A 123 6.31 5.20 1.47
C LEU A 123 6.35 4.54 2.85
N PHE A 124 5.23 4.56 3.58
CA PHE A 124 5.11 3.98 4.92
C PHE A 124 5.39 2.48 4.87
N ILE A 125 4.65 1.74 4.05
CA ILE A 125 4.81 0.28 3.94
C ILE A 125 6.17 -0.10 3.36
N TYR A 126 6.67 0.62 2.34
CA TYR A 126 8.00 0.35 1.77
C TYR A 126 9.15 0.69 2.72
N GLY A 127 8.95 1.66 3.61
CA GLY A 127 9.88 1.95 4.68
C GLY A 127 10.07 0.74 5.60
N PHE A 128 8.98 0.14 6.07
CA PHE A 128 9.01 -1.08 6.88
C PHE A 128 9.53 -2.29 6.10
N LEU A 129 9.06 -2.50 4.87
CA LEU A 129 9.55 -3.60 4.03
C LEU A 129 11.04 -3.45 3.73
N GLY A 130 11.53 -2.23 3.53
CA GLY A 130 12.95 -1.96 3.38
C GLY A 130 13.77 -2.28 4.63
N LEU A 131 13.24 -2.00 5.83
CA LEU A 131 13.88 -2.37 7.09
C LEU A 131 13.88 -3.90 7.25
N PHE A 132 12.79 -4.55 6.89
CA PHE A 132 12.67 -6.01 6.87
C PHE A 132 13.68 -6.65 5.90
N LEU A 133 13.87 -6.07 4.71
CA LEU A 133 14.86 -6.52 3.72
C LEU A 133 16.30 -6.51 4.26
N LEU A 134 16.64 -5.62 5.21
CA LEU A 134 17.98 -5.60 5.83
C LEU A 134 18.31 -6.91 6.58
N LEU A 135 17.30 -7.65 7.07
CA LEU A 135 17.47 -8.95 7.73
C LEU A 135 17.98 -10.03 6.77
N PHE A 136 17.76 -9.84 5.46
CA PHE A 136 18.09 -10.79 4.40
C PHE A 136 19.42 -10.51 3.70
N ARG A 137 20.03 -9.35 3.95
CA ARG A 137 21.21 -8.86 3.20
C ARG A 137 22.42 -9.82 3.19
N ASN A 138 22.59 -10.60 4.25
CA ASN A 138 23.72 -11.52 4.44
C ASN A 138 23.30 -13.00 4.25
N LYS A 139 22.09 -13.27 3.76
CA LYS A 139 21.63 -14.64 3.52
C LYS A 139 22.23 -15.17 2.22
N SER A 140 22.51 -16.47 2.18
CA SER A 140 22.96 -17.15 0.95
C SER A 140 21.84 -17.18 -0.09
N ASN A 141 22.18 -17.31 -1.38
CA ASN A 141 21.20 -17.39 -2.47
C ASN A 141 20.15 -18.48 -2.24
N ARG A 142 20.56 -19.65 -1.71
CA ARG A 142 19.64 -20.73 -1.35
C ARG A 142 18.70 -20.33 -0.21
N GLY A 143 19.18 -19.57 0.76
CA GLY A 143 18.36 -19.03 1.86
C GLY A 143 17.35 -18.01 1.35
N LEU A 144 17.79 -17.08 0.48
CA LEU A 144 16.92 -16.10 -0.14
C LEU A 144 15.80 -16.75 -0.96
N PHE A 145 16.12 -17.80 -1.72
CA PHE A 145 15.11 -18.53 -2.48
C PHE A 145 14.06 -19.18 -1.58
N LYS A 146 14.48 -19.84 -0.48
CA LYS A 146 13.54 -20.42 0.50
C LYS A 146 12.63 -19.37 1.12
N TRP A 147 13.19 -18.21 1.48
CA TRP A 147 12.40 -17.11 2.04
C TRP A 147 11.46 -16.48 1.02
N ALA A 148 11.89 -16.30 -0.22
CA ALA A 148 11.02 -15.81 -1.29
C ALA A 148 9.83 -16.77 -1.51
N LEU A 149 10.10 -18.07 -1.54
CA LEU A 149 9.04 -19.08 -1.67
C LEU A 149 8.11 -19.09 -0.45
N ALA A 150 8.66 -19.00 0.76
CA ALA A 150 7.86 -18.94 1.99
C ALA A 150 6.96 -17.70 2.03
N LEU A 151 7.50 -16.52 1.67
CA LEU A 151 6.74 -15.26 1.63
C LEU A 151 5.68 -15.23 0.54
N LEU A 152 5.77 -16.09 -0.48
CA LEU A 152 4.74 -16.26 -1.51
C LEU A 152 3.68 -17.28 -1.07
N ILE A 153 4.10 -18.43 -0.54
CA ILE A 153 3.19 -19.55 -0.19
C ILE A 153 2.42 -19.27 1.10
N ILE A 154 3.04 -18.69 2.13
CA ILE A 154 2.38 -18.51 3.43
C ILE A 154 1.12 -17.65 3.31
N PRO A 155 1.15 -16.45 2.69
CA PRO A 155 -0.07 -15.65 2.52
C PRO A 155 -1.12 -16.37 1.68
N LEU A 156 -0.71 -17.08 0.62
CA LEU A 156 -1.62 -17.86 -0.21
C LEU A 156 -2.35 -18.94 0.61
N VAL A 157 -1.62 -19.72 1.40
CA VAL A 157 -2.20 -20.77 2.26
C VAL A 157 -3.10 -20.17 3.35
N LEU A 158 -2.67 -19.07 3.99
CA LEU A 158 -3.47 -18.41 5.02
C LEU A 158 -4.78 -17.83 4.45
N LEU A 159 -4.71 -17.15 3.30
CA LEU A 159 -5.89 -16.56 2.66
C LEU A 159 -6.85 -17.63 2.14
N THR A 160 -6.34 -18.67 1.49
CA THR A 160 -7.17 -19.81 1.05
C THR A 160 -7.78 -20.57 2.22
N GLY A 161 -7.03 -20.76 3.31
CA GLY A 161 -7.54 -21.36 4.54
C GLY A 161 -8.63 -20.52 5.19
N LEU A 162 -8.44 -19.20 5.29
CA LEU A 162 -9.45 -18.28 5.81
C LEU A 162 -10.71 -18.28 4.94
N ALA A 163 -10.57 -18.23 3.62
CA ALA A 163 -11.69 -18.32 2.69
C ALA A 163 -12.46 -19.64 2.82
N LEU A 164 -11.75 -20.76 3.02
CA LEU A 164 -12.37 -22.06 3.26
C LEU A 164 -13.14 -22.08 4.58
N LEU A 165 -12.56 -21.55 5.66
CA LEU A 165 -13.23 -21.46 6.96
C LEU A 165 -14.48 -20.59 6.87
N PHE A 166 -14.41 -19.45 6.17
CA PHE A 166 -15.55 -18.58 5.91
C PHE A 166 -16.65 -19.32 5.14
N HIS A 167 -16.29 -20.02 4.06
CA HIS A 167 -17.24 -20.82 3.28
C HIS A 167 -17.92 -21.92 4.10
N LEU A 168 -17.16 -22.64 4.93
CA LEU A 168 -17.71 -23.64 5.85
C LEU A 168 -18.62 -23.01 6.91
N GLY A 169 -18.26 -21.82 7.41
CA GLY A 169 -19.12 -21.04 8.31
C GLY A 169 -20.46 -20.70 7.68
N MET A 170 -20.46 -20.18 6.45
CA MET A 170 -21.67 -19.86 5.69
C MET A 170 -22.53 -21.09 5.35
N SER A 171 -21.96 -22.29 5.37
CA SER A 171 -22.73 -23.53 5.18
C SER A 171 -23.55 -23.96 6.41
N ASN A 172 -23.27 -23.38 7.59
CA ASN A 172 -24.01 -23.63 8.82
C ASN A 172 -25.04 -22.50 9.04
N PRO A 173 -26.36 -22.79 9.09
CA PRO A 173 -27.39 -21.77 9.18
C PRO A 173 -27.24 -20.78 10.34
N HIS A 174 -26.83 -21.24 11.53
CA HIS A 174 -26.67 -20.37 12.70
C HIS A 174 -25.43 -19.47 12.59
N ALA A 175 -24.35 -19.97 11.99
CA ALA A 175 -23.16 -19.17 11.77
C ALA A 175 -23.36 -18.19 10.61
N ALA A 176 -24.08 -18.58 9.57
CA ALA A 176 -24.45 -17.73 8.44
C ALA A 176 -25.28 -16.52 8.92
N GLU A 177 -26.33 -16.74 9.71
CA GLU A 177 -27.17 -15.65 10.26
C GLU A 177 -26.33 -14.64 11.08
N ALA A 178 -25.42 -15.14 11.92
CA ALA A 178 -24.53 -14.28 12.70
C ALA A 178 -23.52 -13.51 11.85
N ILE A 179 -22.97 -14.14 10.80
CA ILE A 179 -22.04 -13.49 9.86
C ILE A 179 -22.76 -12.43 9.04
N GLU A 180 -23.95 -12.74 8.50
CA GLU A 180 -24.76 -11.80 7.71
C GLU A 180 -25.16 -10.58 8.54
N SER A 181 -25.68 -10.78 9.76
CA SER A 181 -25.98 -9.67 10.67
C SER A 181 -24.75 -8.81 10.98
N ALA A 182 -23.59 -9.43 11.22
CA ALA A 182 -22.35 -8.67 11.48
C ALA A 182 -21.87 -7.89 10.24
N MET A 183 -22.05 -8.46 9.04
CA MET A 183 -21.72 -7.79 7.78
C MET A 183 -22.67 -6.63 7.49
N GLU A 184 -23.97 -6.77 7.77
CA GLU A 184 -24.96 -5.70 7.62
C GLU A 184 -24.68 -4.54 8.59
N ASP A 185 -24.43 -4.84 9.86
CA ASP A 185 -24.06 -3.82 10.86
C ASP A 185 -22.80 -3.07 10.41
N GLN A 186 -21.78 -3.79 9.94
CA GLN A 186 -20.54 -3.20 9.44
C GLN A 186 -20.77 -2.36 8.17
N ASN A 187 -21.58 -2.83 7.23
CA ASN A 187 -21.93 -2.09 6.01
C ASN A 187 -22.66 -0.79 6.35
N ALA A 188 -23.63 -0.82 7.28
CA ALA A 188 -24.33 0.37 7.74
C ALA A 188 -23.39 1.43 8.34
N VAL A 189 -22.39 0.99 9.12
CA VAL A 189 -21.33 1.87 9.66
C VAL A 189 -20.52 2.50 8.52
N PHE A 190 -20.08 1.72 7.53
CA PHE A 190 -19.32 2.25 6.39
C PHE A 190 -20.14 3.23 5.54
N VAL A 191 -21.40 2.91 5.24
CA VAL A 191 -22.29 3.80 4.47
C VAL A 191 -22.49 5.13 5.19
N ALA A 192 -22.78 5.12 6.49
CA ALA A 192 -22.93 6.35 7.28
C ALA A 192 -21.65 7.21 7.27
N LEU A 193 -20.50 6.57 7.36
CA LEU A 193 -19.19 7.23 7.30
C LEU A 193 -18.91 7.85 5.92
N ILE A 194 -19.22 7.13 4.85
CA ILE A 194 -19.12 7.63 3.46
C ILE A 194 -20.03 8.85 3.26
N GLU A 195 -21.28 8.78 3.70
CA GLU A 195 -22.23 9.90 3.57
C GLU A 195 -21.77 11.14 4.33
N ASN A 196 -21.14 10.97 5.50
CA ASN A 196 -20.56 12.06 6.26
C ASN A 196 -19.34 12.65 5.52
N ALA A 197 -18.45 11.79 5.03
CA ALA A 197 -17.26 12.21 4.26
C ALA A 197 -17.64 12.98 2.99
N LEU A 198 -18.69 12.55 2.27
CA LEU A 198 -19.17 13.25 1.06
C LEU A 198 -19.75 14.64 1.35
N LYS A 199 -20.21 14.93 2.57
CA LYS A 199 -20.64 16.28 2.98
C LYS A 199 -19.43 17.18 3.31
N ILE A 200 -18.39 16.60 3.91
CA ILE A 200 -17.23 17.35 4.41
C ILE A 200 -16.17 17.57 3.32
N TYR A 201 -15.88 16.60 2.45
CA TYR A 201 -14.82 16.71 1.45
C TYR A 201 -14.98 17.89 0.46
N PRO A 202 -16.18 18.24 -0.01
CA PRO A 202 -16.33 19.35 -0.98
C PRO A 202 -16.24 20.75 -0.34
N THR A 203 -16.63 20.92 0.92
CA THR A 203 -16.85 22.24 1.54
C THR A 203 -16.18 22.44 2.90
N GLY A 204 -15.68 21.38 3.51
CA GLY A 204 -15.09 21.38 4.84
C GLY A 204 -13.71 22.04 4.89
N THR A 205 -13.35 22.48 6.09
CA THR A 205 -12.00 22.94 6.41
C THR A 205 -11.01 21.77 6.39
N PHE A 206 -9.73 22.09 6.24
CA PHE A 206 -8.67 21.07 6.28
C PHE A 206 -8.71 20.22 7.56
N SER A 207 -9.00 20.83 8.72
CA SER A 207 -9.13 20.11 9.98
C SER A 207 -10.31 19.13 10.01
N GLU A 208 -11.45 19.50 9.42
CA GLU A 208 -12.63 18.63 9.33
C GLU A 208 -12.37 17.45 8.37
N ILE A 209 -11.68 17.70 7.26
CA ILE A 209 -11.25 16.67 6.31
C ILE A 209 -10.27 15.69 6.98
N VAL A 210 -9.33 16.19 7.78
CA VAL A 210 -8.39 15.33 8.51
C VAL A 210 -9.13 14.51 9.59
N SER A 211 -10.07 15.11 10.32
CA SER A 211 -10.82 14.37 11.34
C SER A 211 -11.64 13.22 10.76
N ILE A 212 -12.34 13.45 9.64
CA ILE A 212 -13.15 12.38 9.02
C ILE A 212 -12.26 11.27 8.46
N ARG A 213 -11.08 11.60 7.91
CA ARG A 213 -10.10 10.59 7.45
C ARG A 213 -9.54 9.75 8.58
N LEU A 214 -9.29 10.35 9.74
CA LEU A 214 -8.86 9.61 10.92
C LEU A 214 -9.95 8.64 11.39
N GLU A 215 -11.21 9.07 11.35
CA GLU A 215 -12.37 8.22 11.65
C GLU A 215 -12.47 7.05 10.66
N GLU A 216 -12.42 7.33 9.35
CA GLU A 216 -12.34 6.32 8.28
C GLU A 216 -11.24 5.29 8.55
N TYR A 217 -10.04 5.77 8.88
CA TYR A 217 -8.90 4.91 9.15
C TYR A 217 -9.09 4.03 10.39
N THR A 218 -9.57 4.61 11.49
CA THR A 218 -9.80 3.84 12.72
C THR A 218 -10.85 2.75 12.50
N THR A 219 -11.91 3.05 11.77
CA THR A 219 -12.98 2.10 11.43
C THR A 219 -12.45 0.95 10.57
N LEU A 220 -11.64 1.26 9.55
CA LEU A 220 -10.98 0.26 8.69
C LEU A 220 -10.05 -0.68 9.48
N LEU A 221 -9.23 -0.11 10.38
CA LEU A 221 -8.33 -0.90 11.23
C LEU A 221 -9.10 -1.81 12.19
N THR A 222 -10.17 -1.33 12.80
CA THR A 222 -10.99 -2.13 13.73
C THR A 222 -11.76 -3.26 13.03
N GLY A 223 -12.07 -3.09 11.74
CA GLY A 223 -12.65 -4.15 10.89
C GLY A 223 -11.65 -5.23 10.45
N ALA A 224 -10.41 -5.21 10.95
CA ALA A 224 -9.31 -6.09 10.54
C ALA A 224 -8.85 -5.95 9.08
N ILE A 225 -9.21 -4.85 8.41
CA ILE A 225 -8.81 -4.59 7.02
C ILE A 225 -7.59 -3.66 7.03
N ILE A 226 -6.38 -4.25 7.09
CA ILE A 226 -5.14 -3.50 6.82
C ILE A 226 -5.06 -3.30 5.29
N MET A 227 -5.67 -2.23 4.77
CA MET A 227 -5.60 -1.92 3.34
C MET A 227 -4.26 -1.27 3.00
N PHE A 228 -3.40 -2.04 2.34
CA PHE A 228 -2.68 -1.53 1.17
C PHE A 228 -3.26 -2.28 -0.03
N TYR A 229 -4.28 -1.71 -0.67
CA TYR A 229 -4.81 -2.16 -1.96
C TYR A 229 -4.33 -1.16 -3.01
N PRO A 230 -3.41 -1.55 -3.92
CA PRO A 230 -2.81 -0.63 -4.89
C PRO A 230 -3.75 -0.21 -6.02
#